data_AF-A0A7G5FH94-F1
#
_entry.id   AF-A0A7G5FH94-F1
#
_cell.length_a   1.000
_cell.length_b   1.000
_cell.length_c   1.000
_cell.angle_alpha   90.00
_cell.angle_beta   90.00
_cell.angle_gamma   90.00
#
_symmetry.space_group_name_H-M   'P 1'
#
loop_
_entity.id
_entity.type
_entity.pdbx_description
1 polymer ?
#
loop_
_entity_poly.entity_id
_entity_poly.type
_entity_poly.pdbx_seq_one_letter_code
_entity_poly.pdbx_strand_id
1 'polypeptide(L)'
;MVLTPTTASADTYDDTQLGQQIVLTRDANGTPTSGMITFDVDTEFPMQPLATENVGGGTWTYGAHFTSEGKKVCRSTYLHQTKTHTATAIMDEVVDRKTARPGTPAAAEVVGGIFSGTCNAYWSTQ
;
A
#
# COMPACT_ATOMS: atom_id res chain seq x y z
N MET A 1 -10.82 6.19 -36.80
CA MET A 1 -10.13 4.92 -36.48
C MET A 1 -8.65 5.29 -36.45
N VAL A 2 -7.95 5.41 -35.33
CA VAL A 2 -7.82 4.51 -34.16
C VAL A 2 -7.52 5.39 -32.92
N LEU A 3 -8.25 5.23 -31.82
CA LEU A 3 -7.87 5.79 -30.52
C LEU A 3 -6.83 4.84 -29.91
N THR A 4 -5.58 5.29 -29.82
CA THR A 4 -4.53 4.56 -29.08
C THR A 4 -4.83 4.65 -27.58
N PRO A 5 -4.79 3.53 -26.83
CA PRO A 5 -4.95 3.60 -25.39
C PRO A 5 -3.68 4.21 -24.77
N THR A 6 -3.83 5.36 -24.12
CA THR A 6 -2.78 5.96 -23.28
C THR A 6 -2.51 5.02 -22.12
N THR A 7 -1.36 4.38 -22.16
CA THR A 7 -0.85 3.50 -21.12
C THR A 7 -0.62 4.33 -19.86
N ALA A 8 -1.23 3.93 -18.74
CA ALA A 8 -0.95 4.52 -17.44
C ALA A 8 0.54 4.35 -17.12
N SER A 9 1.27 5.45 -16.94
CA SER A 9 2.67 5.40 -16.54
C SER A 9 2.73 5.12 -15.03
N ALA A 10 3.27 3.95 -14.69
CA ALA A 10 3.69 3.65 -13.34
C ALA A 10 5.03 4.36 -13.09
N ASP A 11 4.99 5.54 -12.48
CA ASP A 11 6.23 6.20 -12.05
C ASP A 11 6.76 5.43 -10.85
N THR A 12 7.89 4.74 -11.04
CA THR A 12 8.61 4.07 -9.96
C THR A 12 9.58 5.08 -9.37
N TYR A 13 9.31 5.58 -8.17
CA TYR A 13 10.28 6.35 -7.40
C TYR A 13 11.14 5.35 -6.62
N ASP A 14 12.40 5.19 -7.03
CA ASP A 14 13.41 4.43 -6.30
C ASP A 14 14.12 5.38 -5.33
N ASP A 15 13.52 5.61 -4.15
CA ASP A 15 14.24 6.24 -3.04
C ASP A 15 15.00 5.12 -2.32
N THR A 16 16.25 4.90 -2.74
CA THR A 16 17.15 3.87 -2.21
C THR A 16 17.68 4.26 -0.81
N GLN A 17 16.78 4.65 0.08
CA GLN A 17 16.97 4.65 1.52
C GLN A 17 16.07 3.52 2.04
N LEU A 18 16.65 2.32 2.23
CA LEU A 18 16.03 1.15 2.89
C LEU A 18 15.20 0.18 2.02
N GLY A 19 15.53 -0.02 0.74
CA GLY A 19 14.98 -1.14 -0.06
C GLY A 19 13.46 -1.11 -0.32
N GLN A 20 12.84 0.07 -0.20
CA GLN A 20 11.40 0.25 -0.39
C GLN A 20 11.10 0.64 -1.84
N GLN A 21 10.16 -0.03 -2.48
CA GLN A 21 9.71 0.34 -3.83
C GLN A 21 8.31 0.91 -3.77
N ILE A 22 8.14 2.18 -4.17
CA ILE A 22 6.83 2.83 -4.32
C ILE A 22 6.45 2.89 -5.80
N VAL A 23 5.27 2.38 -6.11
CA VAL A 23 4.69 2.41 -7.47
C VAL A 23 3.33 3.08 -7.42
N LEU A 24 3.13 4.13 -8.24
CA LEU A 24 1.86 4.86 -8.33
C LEU A 24 1.26 4.73 -9.72
N THR A 25 -0.05 4.50 -9.79
CA THR A 25 -0.83 4.64 -11.02
C THR A 25 -1.55 5.98 -11.01
N ARG A 26 -1.53 6.71 -12.13
CA ARG A 26 -2.16 8.03 -12.27
C ARG A 26 -3.27 8.03 -13.31
N ASP A 27 -4.27 8.90 -13.15
CA ASP A 27 -5.28 9.18 -14.17
C ASP A 27 -4.75 10.11 -15.29
N ALA A 28 -5.61 10.41 -16.28
CA ALA A 28 -5.26 11.30 -17.39
C ALA A 28 -4.89 12.73 -16.97
N ASN A 29 -5.24 13.14 -15.74
CA ASN A 29 -4.91 14.44 -15.18
C ASN A 29 -3.64 14.40 -14.31
N GLY A 30 -2.97 13.24 -14.23
CA GLY A 30 -1.77 13.02 -13.40
C GLY A 30 -2.07 12.76 -11.92
N THR A 31 -3.34 12.60 -11.53
CA THR A 31 -3.73 12.36 -10.13
C THR A 31 -3.52 10.87 -9.81
N PRO A 32 -2.79 10.52 -8.74
CA PRO A 32 -2.66 9.14 -8.30
C PRO A 32 -4.02 8.51 -8.01
N THR A 33 -4.34 7.36 -8.61
CA THR A 33 -5.58 6.61 -8.38
C THR A 33 -5.34 5.32 -7.61
N SER A 34 -4.11 4.82 -7.61
CA SER A 34 -3.67 3.73 -6.76
C SER A 34 -2.17 3.83 -6.47
N GLY A 35 -1.74 3.16 -5.41
CA GLY A 35 -0.34 2.99 -5.13
C GLY A 35 -0.06 1.66 -4.44
N MET A 36 1.19 1.25 -4.54
CA MET A 36 1.77 0.10 -3.84
C MET A 36 3.08 0.55 -3.21
N ILE A 37 3.35 0.05 -2.02
CA ILE A 37 4.69 -0.01 -1.48
C ILE A 37 5.05 -1.43 -1.12
N THR A 38 6.28 -1.81 -1.45
CA THR A 38 6.88 -3.09 -1.12
C THR A 38 8.09 -2.82 -0.24
N PHE A 39 8.21 -3.54 0.88
CA PHE A 39 9.41 -3.50 1.71
C PHE A 39 9.70 -4.86 2.34
N ASP A 40 10.99 -5.15 2.44
CA ASP A 40 11.52 -6.37 3.06
C ASP A 40 11.39 -6.24 4.58
N VAL A 41 10.79 -7.25 5.22
CA VAL A 41 10.55 -7.27 6.66
C VAL A 41 11.52 -8.20 7.39
N ASP A 42 12.41 -8.91 6.68
CA ASP A 42 13.51 -9.71 7.22
C ASP A 42 14.77 -8.86 7.46
N THR A 43 15.08 -7.93 6.56
CA THR A 43 16.34 -7.16 6.59
C THR A 43 16.23 -5.81 7.32
N GLU A 44 15.02 -5.28 7.49
CA GLU A 44 14.77 -3.96 8.07
C GLU A 44 14.66 -4.05 9.60
N PHE A 45 15.81 -4.09 10.28
CA PHE A 45 15.90 -3.93 11.74
C PHE A 45 16.44 -2.55 12.11
N PRO A 46 15.71 -1.75 12.91
CA PRO A 46 14.39 -2.01 13.50
C PRO A 46 13.25 -1.84 12.47
N MET A 47 12.21 -2.69 12.56
CA MET A 47 11.05 -2.63 11.66
C MET A 47 10.52 -1.22 11.48
N GLN A 48 10.09 -0.93 10.26
CA GLN A 48 9.61 0.37 9.87
C GLN A 48 8.31 0.75 10.62
N PRO A 49 8.31 1.85 11.40
CA PRO A 49 7.08 2.35 12.00
C PRO A 49 6.05 2.68 10.91
N LEU A 50 4.76 2.62 11.26
CA LEU A 50 3.67 2.98 10.36
C LEU A 50 3.91 4.37 9.75
N ALA A 51 4.14 4.42 8.44
CA ALA A 51 4.24 5.64 7.66
C ALA A 51 2.84 6.12 7.29
N THR A 52 2.66 7.43 7.17
CA THR A 52 1.40 8.03 6.74
C THR A 52 1.65 9.09 5.68
N GLU A 53 0.94 8.97 4.56
CA GLU A 53 1.07 9.84 3.41
C GLU A 53 -0.29 10.33 2.93
N ASN A 54 -0.32 11.50 2.29
CA ASN A 54 -1.51 12.01 1.63
C ASN A 54 -1.37 11.80 0.11
N VAL A 55 -2.11 10.83 -0.43
CA VAL A 55 -2.00 10.35 -1.80
C VAL A 55 -3.39 10.14 -2.39
N GLY A 56 -3.55 10.41 -3.69
CA GLY A 56 -4.82 10.20 -4.40
C GLY A 56 -6.06 10.86 -3.80
N GLY A 57 -5.88 11.98 -3.08
CA GLY A 57 -6.96 12.71 -2.41
C GLY A 57 -7.40 12.13 -1.05
N GLY A 58 -6.75 11.08 -0.58
CA GLY A 58 -6.97 10.47 0.73
C GLY A 58 -5.71 10.42 1.59
N THR A 59 -5.85 9.86 2.78
CA THR A 59 -4.74 9.58 3.70
C THR A 59 -4.49 8.08 3.73
N TRP A 60 -3.26 7.68 3.44
CA TRP A 60 -2.81 6.31 3.43
C TRP A 60 -1.79 6.08 4.54
N THR A 61 -2.06 5.13 5.42
CA THR A 61 -1.16 4.67 6.47
C THR A 61 -0.75 3.23 6.17
N TYR A 62 0.54 2.97 6.07
CA TYR A 62 1.08 1.65 5.76
C TYR A 62 2.31 1.34 6.62
N GLY A 63 2.66 0.07 6.71
CA GLY A 63 3.87 -0.34 7.41
C GLY A 63 3.79 -1.79 7.88
N ALA A 64 4.86 -2.26 8.51
CA ALA A 64 4.86 -3.54 9.19
C ALA A 64 5.30 -3.42 10.64
N HIS A 65 4.75 -4.30 11.47
CA HIS A 65 5.12 -4.40 12.86
C HIS A 65 5.11 -5.86 13.32
N PHE A 66 5.58 -6.12 14.54
CA PHE A 66 5.60 -7.45 15.14
C PHE A 66 4.41 -7.55 16.09
N THR A 67 3.78 -8.71 16.13
CA THR A 67 2.94 -9.08 17.27
C THR A 67 3.82 -9.34 18.48
N SER A 68 3.20 -9.44 19.68
CA SER A 68 3.90 -9.85 20.90
C SER A 68 4.54 -11.24 20.82
N GLU A 69 4.12 -12.06 19.85
CA GLU A 69 4.63 -13.43 19.60
C GLU A 69 5.79 -13.44 18.59
N GLY A 70 6.24 -12.27 18.10
CA GLY A 70 7.31 -12.16 17.09
C GLY A 70 6.87 -12.47 15.66
N LYS A 71 5.55 -12.58 15.40
CA LYS A 71 5.01 -12.71 14.04
C LYS A 71 4.99 -11.35 13.36
N LYS A 72 5.19 -11.33 12.05
CA LYS A 72 5.18 -10.10 11.26
C LYS A 72 3.77 -9.74 10.85
N VAL A 73 3.46 -8.45 10.85
CA VAL A 73 2.15 -7.92 10.49
C VAL A 73 2.36 -6.90 9.39
N CYS A 74 1.72 -7.09 8.24
CA CYS A 74 1.68 -6.11 7.15
C CYS A 74 0.35 -5.37 7.22
N ARG A 75 0.39 -4.04 7.18
CA ARG A 75 -0.81 -3.21 7.30
C ARG A 75 -0.91 -2.20 6.18
N SER A 76 -2.13 -2.02 5.68
CA SER A 76 -2.52 -0.94 4.79
C SER A 76 -3.86 -0.37 5.24
N THR A 77 -3.91 0.93 5.52
CA THR A 77 -5.14 1.64 5.88
C THR A 77 -5.28 2.87 5.01
N TYR A 78 -6.35 2.96 4.24
CA TYR A 78 -6.60 4.12 3.38
C TYR A 78 -7.93 4.76 3.73
N LEU A 79 -7.96 6.09 3.80
CA LEU A 79 -9.16 6.88 4.05
C LEU A 79 -9.32 7.93 2.96
N HIS A 80 -10.42 7.85 2.23
CA HIS A 80 -10.84 8.89 1.30
C HIS A 80 -12.20 9.47 1.72
N GLN A 81 -12.29 10.80 1.81
CA GLN A 81 -13.49 11.48 2.35
C GLN A 81 -14.68 11.45 1.39
N THR A 82 -14.44 11.51 0.09
CA THR A 82 -15.50 11.69 -0.93
C THR A 82 -15.67 10.53 -1.91
N LYS A 83 -14.77 9.55 -1.91
CA LYS A 83 -14.73 8.45 -2.89
C LYS A 83 -14.67 7.10 -2.22
N THR A 84 -15.20 6.10 -2.91
CA THR A 84 -15.01 4.71 -2.55
C THR A 84 -13.55 4.36 -2.73
N HIS A 85 -13.02 3.58 -1.81
CA HIS A 85 -11.59 3.30 -1.78
C HIS A 85 -11.31 1.94 -1.16
N THR A 86 -10.13 1.42 -1.46
CA THR A 86 -9.72 0.08 -1.06
C THR A 86 -8.31 0.11 -0.50
N ALA A 87 -8.09 -0.63 0.57
CA ALA A 87 -6.77 -0.97 1.08
C ALA A 87 -6.53 -2.47 0.91
N THR A 88 -5.29 -2.86 0.62
CA THR A 88 -4.90 -4.28 0.54
C THR A 88 -3.54 -4.45 1.21
N ALA A 89 -3.38 -5.53 1.97
CA ALA A 89 -2.11 -5.94 2.56
C ALA A 89 -1.83 -7.38 2.11
N ILE A 90 -0.60 -7.64 1.67
CA ILE A 90 -0.16 -8.95 1.19
C ILE A 90 1.18 -9.29 1.82
N MET A 91 1.29 -10.49 2.39
CA MET A 91 2.50 -11.04 3.00
C MET A 91 2.41 -12.56 2.96
N ASP A 92 3.49 -13.24 2.53
CA ASP A 92 3.57 -14.71 2.44
C ASP A 92 2.34 -15.34 1.75
N GLU A 93 1.96 -14.81 0.59
CA GLU A 93 0.78 -15.23 -0.20
C GLU A 93 -0.59 -14.98 0.47
N VAL A 94 -0.62 -14.56 1.73
CA VAL A 94 -1.85 -14.16 2.42
C VAL A 94 -2.23 -12.76 1.97
N VAL A 95 -3.50 -12.60 1.59
CA VAL A 95 -4.07 -11.34 1.12
C VAL A 95 -5.24 -10.95 2.01
N ASP A 96 -5.21 -9.73 2.56
CA ASP A 96 -6.41 -9.08 3.09
C ASP A 96 -6.71 -7.84 2.27
N ARG A 97 -7.98 -7.69 1.87
CA ARG A 97 -8.47 -6.59 1.05
C ARG A 97 -9.77 -6.06 1.63
N LYS A 98 -9.80 -4.77 1.95
CA LYS A 98 -11.00 -4.07 2.42
C LYS A 98 -11.36 -2.92 1.51
N THR A 99 -12.63 -2.82 1.17
CA THR A 99 -13.22 -1.67 0.46
C THR A 99 -14.14 -0.93 1.41
N ALA A 100 -13.99 0.39 1.49
CA ALA A 100 -14.81 1.24 2.33
C ALA A 100 -15.52 2.33 1.52
N ARG A 101 -16.65 2.78 2.06
CA ARG A 101 -17.42 3.92 1.56
C ARG A 101 -16.70 5.23 1.93
N PRO A 102 -17.02 6.35 1.25
CA PRO A 102 -16.47 7.66 1.58
C PRO A 102 -16.56 7.99 3.09
N GLY A 103 -15.48 8.54 3.65
CA GLY A 103 -15.41 8.98 5.05
C GLY A 103 -15.19 7.87 6.08
N THR A 104 -15.16 6.59 5.68
CA THR A 104 -14.83 5.46 6.56
C THR A 104 -13.50 4.85 6.13
N PRO A 105 -12.56 4.53 7.04
CA PRO A 105 -11.28 3.96 6.67
C PRO A 105 -11.43 2.51 6.17
N ALA A 106 -10.77 2.19 5.06
CA ALA A 106 -10.50 0.81 4.65
C ALA A 106 -9.22 0.34 5.34
N ALA A 107 -9.30 -0.61 6.26
CA ALA A 107 -8.14 -1.14 7.00
C ALA A 107 -7.93 -2.62 6.69
N ALA A 108 -6.85 -2.94 5.97
CA ALA A 108 -6.42 -4.29 5.66
C ALA A 108 -5.17 -4.65 6.46
N GLU A 109 -5.14 -5.87 6.98
CA GLU A 109 -4.02 -6.37 7.79
C GLU A 109 -3.83 -7.86 7.58
N VAL A 110 -2.59 -8.29 7.39
CA VAL A 110 -2.21 -9.70 7.31
C VAL A 110 -1.12 -9.98 8.33
N VAL A 111 -1.25 -11.12 9.02
CA VAL A 111 -0.23 -11.61 9.95
C VAL A 111 0.48 -12.78 9.27
N GLY A 112 1.75 -12.58 8.96
CA GLY A 112 2.61 -13.61 8.39
C GLY A 112 3.37 -14.42 9.44
N GLY A 113 4.24 -15.31 8.97
CA GLY A 113 5.15 -16.07 9.82
C GLY A 113 6.34 -15.24 10.36
N ILE A 114 7.17 -15.88 11.18
CA ILE A 114 8.42 -15.27 11.69
C ILE A 114 9.41 -15.01 10.54
N PHE A 115 9.39 -15.85 9.51
CA PHE A 115 10.22 -15.74 8.30
C PHE A 115 9.46 -15.08 7.13
N SER A 116 8.46 -14.24 7.42
CA SER A 116 7.78 -13.56 6.32
C SER A 116 8.76 -12.63 5.62
N GLY A 117 8.85 -12.74 4.30
CA GLY A 117 9.87 -12.02 3.53
C GLY A 117 9.50 -10.58 3.23
N THR A 118 8.29 -10.36 2.73
CA THR A 118 7.95 -9.07 2.12
C THR A 118 6.53 -8.63 2.47
N CYS A 119 6.39 -7.38 2.90
CA CYS A 119 5.09 -6.71 3.04
C CYS A 119 4.81 -5.90 1.78
N ASN A 120 3.67 -6.16 1.15
CA ASN A 120 3.15 -5.34 0.07
C ASN A 120 1.87 -4.67 0.55
N ALA A 121 1.89 -3.35 0.68
CA ALA A 121 0.75 -2.55 1.07
C ALA A 121 0.25 -1.76 -0.14
N TYR A 122 -1.05 -1.79 -0.37
CA TYR A 122 -1.70 -1.15 -1.51
C TYR A 122 -2.84 -0.26 -1.06
N TRP A 123 -3.10 0.78 -1.86
CA TRP A 123 -4.31 1.59 -1.79
C TRP A 123 -4.84 1.87 -3.19
N SER A 124 -6.14 2.13 -3.28
CA SER A 124 -6.76 2.62 -4.51
C SER A 124 -8.02 3.43 -4.20
N THR A 125 -8.36 4.34 -5.12
CA THR A 125 -9.59 5.12 -5.10
C THR A 125 -10.32 4.99 -6.43
N GLN A 126 -11.66 5.04 -6.37
CA GLN A 126 -12.57 4.91 -7.49
C GLN A 126 -13.42 6.17 -7.61
#